data_AF-X1G8P1-F1
#
_entry.id   AF-X1G8P1-F1
#
_cell.length_a   1.000
_cell.length_b   1.000
_cell.length_c   1.000
_cell.angle_alpha   90.00
_cell.angle_beta   90.00
_cell.angle_gamma   90.00
#
_symmetry.space_group_name_H-M   'P 1'
#
loop_
_entity.id
_entity.type
_entity.pdbx_description
1 polymer ?
#
loop_
_entity_poly.entity_id
_entity_poly.type
_entity_poly.pdbx_seq_one_letter_code
_entity_poly.pdbx_strand_id
1 'polypeptide(L)'
;GLNSPFNRIGKFQTEEILSPDEIVFQVSKALKNGEDMFIAAGGDGTVNLLLNTIMKLSDNPHLTIGAVGLGSSNDFHKPFRPEASINGVPVRIDFKNAFPCDVIRIDYQDIQGHLKTRFCLLNASIGITAEGNAIFNSHLIFLRMLQKISTKVAITAAALKAVFSYHNISCQLTVNNGEEQEFFVTNLGIIKNPHFT
;
A
#
# COMPACT_ATOMS: atom_id res chain seq x y z
N GLY A 1 -16.12 26.62 -19.99
CA GLY A 1 -16.78 26.87 -18.69
C GLY A 1 -17.44 25.60 -18.24
N LEU A 2 -17.33 25.27 -16.95
CA LEU A 2 -17.61 23.97 -16.29
C LEU A 2 -16.46 22.95 -16.42
N ASN A 3 -16.09 22.37 -15.28
CA ASN A 3 -15.06 21.34 -15.05
C ASN A 3 -13.61 21.81 -14.83
N SER A 4 -13.41 22.84 -13.99
CA SER A 4 -12.14 22.95 -13.26
C SER A 4 -12.10 21.85 -12.19
N PRO A 5 -11.05 21.01 -12.11
CA PRO A 5 -10.95 19.94 -11.11
C PRO A 5 -10.97 20.48 -9.66
N PHE A 6 -10.67 21.77 -9.46
CA PHE A 6 -10.76 22.44 -8.17
C PHE A 6 -12.18 22.52 -7.60
N ASN A 7 -13.23 22.42 -8.43
CA ASN A 7 -14.62 22.37 -7.94
C ASN A 7 -15.01 21.02 -7.32
N ARG A 8 -14.14 20.01 -7.34
CA ARG A 8 -14.45 18.66 -6.85
C ARG A 8 -14.15 18.44 -5.36
N ILE A 9 -13.31 19.27 -4.73
CA ILE A 9 -12.74 19.00 -3.40
C ILE A 9 -13.22 20.01 -2.32
N GLY A 10 -13.78 21.16 -2.71
CA GLY A 10 -14.14 22.21 -1.74
C GLY A 10 -12.93 22.85 -1.07
N LYS A 11 -13.10 23.39 0.15
CA LYS A 11 -11.98 23.89 0.96
C LYS A 11 -11.22 22.71 1.54
N PHE A 12 -9.89 22.74 1.47
CA PHE A 12 -9.03 21.69 2.01
C PHE A 12 -7.86 22.31 2.78
N GLN A 13 -7.30 21.51 3.68
CA GLN A 13 -6.04 21.80 4.38
C GLN A 13 -4.97 20.83 3.86
N THR A 14 -3.71 21.25 3.89
CA THR A 14 -2.58 20.44 3.44
C THR A 14 -1.57 20.31 4.55
N GLU A 15 -1.09 19.10 4.78
CA GLU A 15 -0.03 18.79 5.73
C GLU A 15 1.02 17.97 4.99
N GLU A 16 2.29 18.37 5.10
CA GLU A 16 3.40 17.56 4.62
C GLU A 16 3.82 16.61 5.73
N ILE A 17 3.86 15.31 5.42
CA ILE A 17 4.21 14.26 6.38
C ILE A 17 5.64 13.82 6.14
N LEU A 18 6.53 14.09 7.09
CA LEU A 18 7.95 13.74 7.02
C LEU A 18 8.26 12.47 7.81
N SER A 19 7.35 12.03 8.69
CA SER A 19 7.50 10.80 9.47
C SER A 19 6.19 10.04 9.69
N PRO A 20 6.22 8.71 9.93
CA PRO A 20 5.03 7.94 10.27
C PRO A 20 4.33 8.37 11.57
N ASP A 21 5.04 9.00 12.52
CA ASP A 21 4.41 9.47 13.76
C ASP A 21 3.62 10.76 13.53
N GLU A 22 4.06 11.62 12.61
CA GLU A 22 3.36 12.84 12.23
C GLU A 22 1.99 12.55 11.61
N ILE A 23 1.87 11.53 10.76
CA ILE A 23 0.56 11.21 10.15
C ILE A 23 -0.45 10.77 11.21
N VAL A 24 -0.02 10.02 12.24
CA VAL A 24 -0.91 9.60 13.32
C VAL A 24 -1.43 10.83 14.07
N PHE A 25 -0.54 11.78 14.37
CA PHE A 25 -0.92 13.03 15.02
C PHE A 25 -1.90 13.86 14.18
N GLN A 26 -1.58 14.09 12.90
CA GLN A 26 -2.38 14.93 12.01
C GLN A 26 -3.75 14.31 11.72
N VAL A 27 -3.82 13.01 11.45
CA VAL A 27 -5.10 12.31 11.24
C VAL A 27 -5.91 12.31 12.53
N SER A 28 -5.30 12.09 13.70
CA SER A 28 -6.02 12.16 14.99
C SER A 28 -6.62 13.55 15.23
N LYS A 29 -5.85 14.61 14.92
CA LYS A 29 -6.32 16.01 15.02
C LYS A 29 -7.48 16.28 14.06
N ALA A 30 -7.37 15.87 12.80
CA ALA A 30 -8.42 16.05 11.80
C ALA A 30 -9.71 15.31 12.19
N LEU A 31 -9.61 14.05 12.63
CA LEU A 31 -10.76 13.27 13.12
C LEU A 31 -11.44 13.96 14.31
N LYS A 32 -10.67 14.51 15.26
CA LYS A 32 -11.23 15.27 16.41
C LYS A 32 -11.92 16.57 15.99
N ASN A 33 -11.48 17.17 14.89
CA ASN A 33 -12.11 18.36 14.32
C ASN A 33 -13.37 18.02 13.49
N GLY A 34 -13.72 16.74 13.34
CA GLY A 34 -14.89 16.28 12.61
C GLY A 34 -14.65 16.09 11.11
N GLU A 35 -13.39 16.05 10.66
CA GLU A 35 -13.05 15.78 9.27
C GLU A 35 -13.34 14.31 8.93
N ASP A 36 -14.02 14.07 7.81
CA ASP A 36 -14.42 12.76 7.32
C ASP A 36 -13.84 12.41 5.95
N MET A 37 -13.18 13.36 5.28
CA MET A 37 -12.56 13.22 3.97
C MET A 37 -11.05 13.42 4.05
N PHE A 38 -10.30 12.42 3.59
CA PHE A 38 -8.85 12.43 3.64
C PHE A 38 -8.27 12.17 2.24
N ILE A 39 -7.20 12.87 1.87
CA ILE A 39 -6.53 12.69 0.57
C ILE A 39 -5.07 12.33 0.80
N ALA A 40 -4.64 11.19 0.28
CA ALA A 40 -3.23 10.82 0.21
C ALA A 40 -2.60 11.34 -1.10
N ALA A 41 -1.69 12.31 -1.01
CA ALA A 41 -0.91 12.77 -2.16
C ALA A 41 0.48 12.09 -2.14
N GLY A 42 0.69 11.11 -3.01
CA GLY A 42 1.87 10.24 -2.98
C GLY A 42 1.71 9.00 -3.85
N GLY A 43 2.45 7.94 -3.54
CA GLY A 43 2.27 6.63 -4.17
C GLY A 43 1.37 5.70 -3.35
N ASP A 44 1.30 4.43 -3.76
CA ASP A 44 0.49 3.41 -3.07
C ASP A 44 0.87 3.26 -1.58
N GLY A 45 2.16 3.44 -1.24
CA GLY A 45 2.63 3.44 0.15
C GLY A 45 2.01 4.55 1.01
N THR A 46 1.81 5.74 0.45
CA THR A 46 1.18 6.88 1.14
C THR A 46 -0.31 6.60 1.36
N VAL A 47 -1.00 6.06 0.36
CA VAL A 47 -2.40 5.63 0.48
C VAL A 47 -2.55 4.56 1.56
N ASN A 48 -1.66 3.57 1.57
CA ASN A 48 -1.68 2.49 2.55
C ASN A 48 -1.38 2.99 3.99
N LEU A 49 -0.45 3.94 4.13
CA LEU A 49 -0.14 4.56 5.41
C LEU A 49 -1.35 5.34 5.97
N LEU A 50 -2.02 6.13 5.13
CA LEU A 50 -3.24 6.84 5.51
C LEU A 50 -4.35 5.87 5.93
N LEU A 51 -4.60 4.82 5.13
CA LEU A 51 -5.58 3.77 5.44
C LEU A 51 -5.31 3.14 6.82
N ASN A 52 -4.10 2.64 7.05
CA ASN A 52 -3.77 1.98 8.31
C ASN A 52 -3.88 2.94 9.50
N THR A 53 -3.57 4.22 9.29
CA THR A 53 -3.70 5.25 10.33
C THR A 53 -5.17 5.49 10.68
N ILE A 54 -6.04 5.64 9.67
CA ILE A 54 -7.48 5.81 9.86
C ILE A 54 -8.08 4.60 10.57
N MET A 55 -7.81 3.38 10.07
CA MET A 55 -8.32 2.13 10.65
C MET A 55 -7.84 1.88 12.09
N LYS A 56 -6.71 2.47 12.49
CA LYS A 56 -6.20 2.40 13.87
C LYS A 56 -6.86 3.41 14.80
N LEU A 57 -7.28 4.56 14.27
CA LEU A 57 -7.76 5.70 15.07
C LEU A 57 -9.28 5.81 15.12
N SER A 58 -10.00 5.18 14.19
CA SER A 58 -11.44 5.32 14.04
C SER A 58 -12.09 4.05 13.50
N ASP A 59 -13.21 3.66 14.10
CA ASP A 59 -14.11 2.62 13.59
C ASP A 59 -15.26 3.20 12.75
N ASN A 60 -15.22 4.51 12.42
CA ASN A 60 -16.27 5.17 11.65
C ASN A 60 -16.28 4.66 10.19
N PRO A 61 -17.34 3.98 9.73
CA PRO A 61 -17.41 3.45 8.37
C PRO A 61 -17.67 4.51 7.30
N HIS A 62 -17.93 5.77 7.70
CA HIS A 62 -18.26 6.86 6.79
C HIS A 62 -17.04 7.73 6.40
N LEU A 63 -15.84 7.35 6.81
CA LEU A 63 -14.62 8.05 6.41
C LEU A 63 -14.29 7.75 4.94
N THR A 64 -13.97 8.79 4.19
CA THR A 64 -13.70 8.69 2.75
C THR A 64 -12.23 8.97 2.46
N ILE A 65 -11.58 8.06 1.72
CA ILE A 65 -10.19 8.19 1.28
C ILE A 65 -10.15 8.51 -0.20
N GLY A 66 -9.51 9.62 -0.54
CA GLY A 66 -9.07 9.98 -1.88
C GLY A 66 -7.56 9.90 -2.03
N ALA A 67 -7.07 10.03 -3.27
CA ALA A 67 -5.64 10.02 -3.55
C ALA A 67 -5.24 10.84 -4.78
N VAL A 68 -4.02 11.38 -4.75
CA VAL A 68 -3.34 12.04 -5.89
C VAL A 68 -2.06 11.24 -6.17
N GLY A 69 -1.94 10.71 -7.39
CA GLY A 69 -0.87 9.79 -7.77
C GLY A 69 0.44 10.50 -8.07
N LEU A 70 1.19 10.83 -7.02
CA LEU A 70 2.51 11.49 -7.10
C LEU A 70 3.66 10.48 -6.94
N GLY A 71 3.37 9.20 -6.75
CA GLY A 71 4.36 8.15 -6.59
C GLY A 71 4.88 7.57 -7.91
N SER A 72 5.90 6.72 -7.79
CA SER A 72 6.44 5.93 -8.91
C SER A 72 5.49 4.82 -9.39
N SER A 73 4.72 4.23 -8.46
CA SER A 73 3.57 3.38 -8.74
C SER A 73 2.31 3.99 -8.14
N ASN A 74 1.22 3.92 -8.89
CA ASN A 74 -0.09 4.50 -8.58
C ASN A 74 -1.19 3.47 -8.92
N ASP A 75 -1.04 2.24 -8.42
CA ASP A 75 -1.99 1.15 -8.66
C ASP A 75 -3.36 1.46 -8.08
N PHE A 76 -3.43 2.21 -6.98
CA PHE A 76 -4.69 2.69 -6.42
C PHE A 76 -5.50 3.55 -7.41
N HIS A 77 -4.84 4.19 -8.39
CA HIS A 77 -5.47 5.01 -9.41
C HIS A 77 -5.92 4.24 -10.65
N LYS A 78 -5.63 2.94 -10.73
CA LYS A 78 -5.99 2.11 -11.89
C LYS A 78 -7.46 1.60 -11.82
N PRO A 79 -8.13 1.47 -12.98
CA PRO A 79 -7.67 1.90 -14.30
C PRO A 79 -7.63 3.44 -14.41
N PHE A 80 -6.62 3.98 -15.09
CA PHE A 80 -6.49 5.42 -15.28
C PHE A 80 -7.64 5.93 -16.15
N ARG A 81 -8.40 6.87 -15.60
CA ARG A 81 -9.51 7.54 -16.31
C ARG A 81 -9.03 8.93 -16.75
N PRO A 82 -9.05 9.26 -18.05
CA PRO A 82 -8.63 10.58 -18.54
C PRO A 82 -9.31 11.75 -17.81
N GLU A 83 -10.61 11.61 -17.51
CA GLU A 83 -11.44 12.56 -16.78
C GLU A 83 -11.12 12.67 -15.27
N ALA A 84 -10.32 11.74 -14.76
CA ALA A 84 -9.81 11.69 -13.39
C ALA A 84 -8.30 11.97 -13.37
N SER A 85 -7.89 13.01 -14.12
CA SER A 85 -6.52 13.54 -14.10
C SER A 85 -6.50 15.06 -13.97
N ILE A 86 -5.45 15.58 -13.35
CA ILE A 86 -5.16 17.01 -13.23
C ILE A 86 -3.77 17.23 -13.79
N ASN A 87 -3.65 17.96 -14.91
CA ASN A 87 -2.36 18.20 -15.58
C ASN A 87 -1.56 16.90 -15.84
N GLY A 88 -2.26 15.81 -16.19
CA GLY A 88 -1.66 14.49 -16.43
C GLY A 88 -1.39 13.66 -15.17
N VAL A 89 -1.62 14.20 -13.98
CA VAL A 89 -1.51 13.47 -12.71
C VAL A 89 -2.84 12.75 -12.43
N PRO A 90 -2.85 11.42 -12.24
CA PRO A 90 -4.08 10.69 -11.94
C PRO A 90 -4.58 11.01 -10.52
N VAL A 91 -5.89 11.17 -10.37
CA VAL A 91 -6.53 11.53 -9.09
C VAL A 91 -7.80 10.71 -8.85
N ARG A 92 -8.04 10.34 -7.59
CA ARG A 92 -9.32 9.78 -7.09
C ARG A 92 -9.81 10.65 -5.94
N ILE A 93 -10.51 11.73 -6.26
CA ILE A 93 -10.90 12.80 -5.32
C ILE A 93 -12.37 13.25 -5.52
N ASP A 94 -13.15 12.45 -6.23
CA ASP A 94 -14.59 12.73 -6.42
C ASP A 94 -15.40 12.19 -5.25
N PHE A 95 -15.41 12.95 -4.16
CA PHE A 95 -16.10 12.54 -2.93
C PHE A 95 -17.62 12.50 -3.07
N LYS A 96 -18.20 13.24 -4.04
CA LYS A 96 -19.65 13.20 -4.31
C LYS A 96 -20.10 11.84 -4.84
N ASN A 97 -19.22 11.18 -5.59
CA ASN A 97 -19.47 9.85 -6.17
C ASN A 97 -18.63 8.77 -5.48
N ALA A 98 -18.20 9.00 -4.24
CA ALA A 98 -17.53 7.99 -3.43
C ALA A 98 -18.47 6.81 -3.17
N PHE A 99 -17.92 5.61 -3.08
CA PHE A 99 -18.66 4.37 -2.86
C PHE A 99 -18.01 3.56 -1.74
N PRO A 100 -18.79 2.77 -0.98
CA PRO A 100 -18.24 1.87 0.03
C PRO A 100 -17.25 0.88 -0.57
N CYS A 101 -16.14 0.63 0.12
CA CYS A 101 -15.08 -0.24 -0.35
C CYS A 101 -14.60 -1.14 0.79
N ASP A 102 -14.61 -2.45 0.59
CA ASP A 102 -14.04 -3.38 1.57
C ASP A 102 -12.54 -3.14 1.79
N VAL A 103 -12.03 -3.60 2.91
CA VAL A 103 -10.60 -3.54 3.21
C VAL A 103 -10.14 -4.94 3.59
N ILE A 104 -8.98 -5.37 3.07
CA ILE A 104 -8.37 -6.61 3.52
C ILE A 104 -7.78 -6.34 4.91
N ARG A 105 -8.20 -7.11 5.91
CA ARG A 105 -7.60 -7.15 7.24
C ARG A 105 -6.64 -8.33 7.32
N ILE A 106 -5.45 -8.08 7.84
CA ILE A 106 -4.40 -9.07 8.02
C ILE A 106 -4.02 -9.05 9.50
N ASP A 107 -4.37 -10.11 10.22
CA ASP A 107 -3.90 -10.36 11.57
C ASP A 107 -2.73 -11.35 11.50
N TYR A 108 -1.61 -11.02 12.16
CA TYR A 108 -0.42 -11.87 12.18
C TYR A 108 0.35 -11.72 13.49
N GLN A 109 1.20 -12.70 13.78
CA GLN A 109 2.17 -12.62 14.86
C GLN A 109 3.54 -12.25 14.27
N ASP A 110 4.20 -11.22 14.81
CA ASP A 110 5.55 -10.86 14.39
C ASP A 110 6.59 -11.83 14.97
N ILE A 111 7.85 -11.70 14.53
CA ILE A 111 8.96 -12.55 14.96
C ILE A 111 9.25 -12.49 16.47
N GLN A 112 8.76 -11.47 17.17
CA GLN A 112 8.89 -11.31 18.61
C GLN A 112 7.68 -11.88 19.37
N GLY A 113 6.73 -12.47 18.65
CA GLY A 113 5.52 -13.04 19.22
C GLY A 113 4.38 -12.03 19.40
N HIS A 114 4.52 -10.78 18.95
CA HIS A 114 3.47 -9.79 19.14
C HIS A 114 2.39 -9.92 18.07
N LEU A 115 1.13 -9.91 18.50
CA LEU A 115 0.00 -9.81 17.60
C LEU A 115 -0.06 -8.42 16.97
N LYS A 116 -0.23 -8.37 15.65
CA LYS A 116 -0.30 -7.17 14.84
C LYS A 116 -1.46 -7.29 13.87
N THR A 117 -2.08 -6.15 13.59
CA THR A 117 -3.09 -6.02 12.54
C THR A 117 -2.61 -5.01 11.50
N ARG A 118 -2.82 -5.32 10.23
CA ARG A 118 -2.59 -4.44 9.08
C ARG A 118 -3.78 -4.48 8.14
N PHE A 119 -3.92 -3.42 7.37
CA PHE A 119 -4.98 -3.25 6.41
C PHE A 119 -4.40 -2.95 5.03
N CYS A 120 -5.05 -3.41 3.95
CA CYS A 120 -4.70 -3.01 2.59
C CYS A 120 -5.94 -2.93 1.67
N LEU A 121 -5.84 -2.08 0.65
CA LEU A 121 -6.93 -1.84 -0.31
C LEU A 121 -6.81 -2.65 -1.61
N LEU A 122 -5.59 -3.06 -1.97
CA LEU A 122 -5.29 -3.60 -3.30
C LEU A 122 -4.97 -5.09 -3.26
N ASN A 123 -3.88 -5.44 -2.58
CA ASN A 123 -3.41 -6.80 -2.46
C ASN A 123 -2.59 -7.00 -1.18
N ALA A 124 -2.37 -8.26 -0.84
CA ALA A 124 -1.40 -8.72 0.12
C ALA A 124 -0.68 -9.94 -0.47
N SER A 125 0.61 -10.12 -0.16
CA SER A 125 1.35 -11.28 -0.65
C SER A 125 2.33 -11.81 0.38
N ILE A 126 2.55 -13.12 0.38
CA ILE A 126 3.54 -13.86 1.17
C ILE A 126 4.43 -14.62 0.18
N GLY A 127 5.75 -14.47 0.23
CA GLY A 127 6.61 -15.09 -0.78
C GLY A 127 8.02 -14.51 -0.87
N ILE A 128 8.75 -14.89 -1.94
CA ILE A 128 10.08 -14.40 -2.37
C ILE A 128 10.22 -12.86 -2.29
N THR A 129 9.13 -12.11 -2.43
CA THR A 129 9.12 -10.64 -2.33
C THR A 129 9.38 -10.10 -0.92
N ALA A 130 9.10 -10.87 0.14
CA ALA A 130 9.40 -10.49 1.53
C ALA A 130 10.89 -10.66 1.88
N GLU A 131 11.52 -11.73 1.41
CA GLU A 131 12.96 -11.97 1.58
C GLU A 131 13.80 -11.07 0.66
N GLY A 132 13.31 -10.74 -0.54
CA GLY A 132 13.98 -9.81 -1.45
C GLY A 132 14.24 -8.43 -0.82
N ASN A 133 13.26 -7.87 -0.10
CA ASN A 133 13.42 -6.60 0.62
C ASN A 133 14.34 -6.71 1.84
N ALA A 134 14.31 -7.83 2.57
CA ALA A 134 15.20 -8.07 3.70
C ALA A 134 16.66 -8.29 3.25
N ILE A 135 16.88 -9.01 2.14
CA ILE A 135 18.18 -9.25 1.53
C ILE A 135 18.73 -7.96 0.90
N PHE A 136 17.88 -7.14 0.26
CA PHE A 136 18.29 -5.84 -0.30
C PHE A 136 18.75 -4.86 0.80
N ASN A 137 18.13 -4.91 1.99
CA ASN A 137 18.57 -4.15 3.16
C ASN A 137 19.74 -4.79 3.91
N SER A 138 19.98 -6.09 3.76
CA SER A 138 21.14 -6.75 4.37
C SER A 138 22.42 -6.30 3.67
N HIS A 139 23.33 -5.69 4.44
CA HIS A 139 24.61 -5.16 3.98
C HIS A 139 25.59 -6.25 3.52
N LEU A 140 25.31 -6.92 2.41
CA LEU A 140 26.24 -7.87 1.79
C LEU A 140 27.26 -7.11 0.94
N ILE A 141 28.49 -7.07 1.45
CA ILE A 141 29.69 -6.38 0.91
C ILE A 141 29.91 -6.62 -0.60
N PHE A 142 29.46 -7.76 -1.12
CA PHE A 142 29.57 -8.13 -2.54
C PHE A 142 28.68 -7.28 -3.49
N LEU A 143 27.53 -6.77 -3.02
CA LEU A 143 26.64 -5.93 -3.84
C LEU A 143 27.19 -4.52 -4.06
N ARG A 144 28.00 -3.97 -3.14
CA ARG A 144 28.69 -2.68 -3.31
C ARG A 144 29.72 -2.69 -4.45
N MET A 145 30.33 -3.84 -4.73
CA MET A 145 31.26 -3.97 -5.85
C MET A 145 30.54 -3.99 -7.20
N LEU A 146 29.34 -4.60 -7.28
CA LEU A 146 28.49 -4.61 -8.47
C LEU A 146 27.78 -3.28 -8.74
N GLN A 147 27.43 -2.53 -7.69
CA GLN A 147 26.88 -1.17 -7.78
C GLN A 147 27.81 -0.17 -8.50
N LYS A 148 29.13 -0.44 -8.54
CA LYS A 148 30.10 0.36 -9.31
C LYS A 148 30.04 0.17 -10.83
N ILE A 149 29.35 -0.86 -11.33
CA ILE A 149 29.35 -1.22 -12.76
C ILE A 149 28.01 -0.85 -13.42
N SER A 150 26.88 -1.18 -12.79
CA SER A 150 25.54 -0.74 -13.24
C SER A 150 24.47 -1.06 -12.20
N THR A 151 23.63 -0.07 -11.86
CA THR A 151 22.50 -0.23 -10.92
C THR A 151 21.48 -1.27 -11.37
N LYS A 152 21.24 -1.38 -12.69
CA LYS A 152 20.32 -2.39 -13.26
C LYS A 152 20.81 -3.82 -13.06
N VAL A 153 22.11 -4.06 -13.21
CA VAL A 153 22.71 -5.40 -13.02
C VAL A 153 22.65 -5.82 -11.55
N ALA A 154 22.88 -4.88 -10.62
CA ALA A 154 22.76 -5.14 -9.19
C ALA A 154 21.31 -5.50 -8.78
N ILE A 155 20.31 -4.82 -9.33
CA ILE A 155 18.89 -5.13 -9.11
C ILE A 155 18.55 -6.52 -9.66
N THR A 156 18.95 -6.83 -10.90
CA THR A 156 18.68 -8.14 -11.53
C THR A 156 19.39 -9.28 -10.78
N ALA A 157 20.63 -9.09 -10.35
CA ALA A 157 21.37 -10.10 -9.60
C ALA A 157 20.78 -10.32 -8.20
N ALA A 158 20.31 -9.27 -7.53
CA ALA A 158 19.61 -9.38 -6.24
C ALA A 158 18.27 -10.12 -6.39
N ALA A 159 17.49 -9.81 -7.43
CA ALA A 159 16.25 -10.52 -7.74
C ALA A 159 16.50 -12.00 -8.07
N LEU A 160 17.49 -12.31 -8.91
CA LEU A 160 17.86 -13.69 -9.24
C LEU A 160 18.34 -14.47 -8.01
N LYS A 161 19.18 -13.86 -7.17
CA LYS A 161 19.65 -14.52 -5.94
C LYS A 161 18.52 -14.76 -4.95
N ALA A 162 17.57 -13.81 -4.82
CA ALA A 162 16.38 -13.99 -4.00
C ALA A 162 15.51 -15.14 -4.53
N VAL A 163 15.38 -15.28 -5.85
CA VAL A 163 14.68 -16.42 -6.47
C VAL A 163 15.39 -17.75 -6.21
N PHE A 164 16.72 -17.80 -6.34
CA PHE A 164 17.49 -19.04 -6.19
C PHE A 164 17.73 -19.48 -4.73
N SER A 165 17.68 -18.55 -3.77
CA SER A 165 17.95 -18.86 -2.35
C SER A 165 16.69 -19.19 -1.56
N TYR A 166 15.51 -19.01 -2.17
CA TYR A 166 14.23 -19.16 -1.49
C TYR A 166 13.84 -20.62 -1.34
N HIS A 167 13.42 -20.98 -0.13
CA HIS A 167 12.88 -22.30 0.18
C HIS A 167 11.36 -22.22 0.24
N ASN A 168 10.68 -23.24 -0.29
CA ASN A 168 9.23 -23.29 -0.25
C ASN A 168 8.73 -23.18 1.20
N ILE A 169 7.78 -22.27 1.44
CA ILE A 169 7.15 -22.15 2.75
C ILE A 169 6.08 -23.24 2.85
N SER A 170 6.23 -24.11 3.84
CA SER A 170 5.18 -25.05 4.23
C SER A 170 4.07 -24.26 4.91
N CYS A 171 2.89 -24.27 4.31
CA CYS A 171 1.74 -23.50 4.77
C CYS A 171 0.54 -24.42 4.95
N GLN A 172 -0.24 -24.13 5.97
CA GLN A 172 -1.60 -24.60 6.14
C GLN A 172 -2.55 -23.47 5.80
N LEU A 173 -3.53 -23.74 4.94
CA LEU A 173 -4.55 -22.77 4.55
C LEU A 173 -5.93 -23.32 4.78
N THR A 174 -6.76 -22.45 5.34
CA THR A 174 -8.19 -22.65 5.40
C THR A 174 -8.86 -21.49 4.69
N VAL A 175 -9.77 -21.78 3.77
CA VAL A 175 -10.59 -20.77 3.07
C VAL A 175 -12.04 -21.00 3.43
N ASN A 176 -12.76 -19.94 3.81
CA ASN A 176 -14.19 -19.98 4.15
C ASN A 176 -14.55 -21.05 5.20
N ASN A 177 -13.68 -21.27 6.20
CA ASN A 177 -13.81 -22.31 7.23
C ASN A 177 -13.94 -23.74 6.65
N GLY A 178 -13.39 -23.98 5.46
CA GLY A 178 -13.32 -25.29 4.84
C GLY A 178 -12.28 -26.21 5.48
N GLU A 179 -11.97 -27.29 4.79
CA GLU A 179 -10.90 -28.20 5.21
C GLU A 179 -9.54 -27.53 5.10
N GLU A 180 -8.68 -27.83 6.06
CA GLU A 180 -7.30 -27.38 6.08
C GLU A 180 -6.51 -28.08 4.96
N GLN A 181 -5.84 -27.28 4.13
CA GLN A 181 -5.03 -27.77 3.03
C GLN A 181 -3.56 -27.45 3.30
N GLU A 182 -2.73 -28.48 3.25
CA GLU A 182 -1.28 -28.32 3.30
C GLU A 182 -0.73 -28.09 1.90
N PHE A 183 0.12 -27.07 1.77
CA PHE A 183 0.82 -26.80 0.53
C PHE A 183 2.19 -26.16 0.76
N PHE A 184 3.01 -26.28 -0.26
CA PHE A 184 4.29 -25.61 -0.37
C PHE A 184 4.12 -24.42 -1.31
N VAL A 185 4.24 -23.20 -0.79
CA VAL A 185 4.13 -21.98 -1.61
C VAL A 185 5.46 -21.29 -1.76
N THR A 186 5.78 -20.97 -3.02
CA THR A 186 6.85 -20.05 -3.38
C THR A 186 6.37 -18.59 -3.26
N ASN A 187 5.11 -18.34 -3.64
CA ASN A 187 4.43 -17.06 -3.50
C ASN A 187 2.91 -17.31 -3.39
N LEU A 188 2.27 -16.60 -2.47
CA LEU A 188 0.83 -16.57 -2.24
C LEU A 188 0.37 -15.11 -2.34
N GLY A 189 -0.56 -14.82 -3.24
CA GLY A 189 -1.15 -13.49 -3.40
C GLY A 189 -2.64 -13.50 -3.07
N ILE A 190 -3.08 -12.54 -2.26
CA ILE A 190 -4.47 -12.22 -1.99
C ILE A 190 -4.76 -10.91 -2.72
N ILE A 191 -5.60 -10.98 -3.76
CA ILE A 191 -5.82 -9.86 -4.68
C ILE A 191 -7.27 -9.42 -4.59
N LYS A 192 -7.51 -8.15 -4.25
CA LYS A 192 -8.83 -7.52 -4.33
C LYS A 192 -9.03 -6.78 -5.64
N ASN A 193 -8.00 -6.08 -6.12
CA ASN A 193 -8.04 -5.35 -7.38
C ASN A 193 -7.09 -6.01 -8.40
N PRO A 194 -7.58 -6.47 -9.57
CA PRO A 194 -6.76 -7.14 -10.57
C PRO A 194 -5.71 -6.23 -11.23
N HIS A 195 -5.79 -4.92 -11.03
CA HIS A 195 -4.84 -3.94 -11.58
C HIS A 195 -3.69 -3.66 -10.60
N PHE A 196 -2.78 -4.61 -10.42
CA PHE A 196 -1.51 -4.43 -9.69
C PHE A 196 -0.32 -4.74 -10.61
N THR A 197 0.79 -4.02 -10.50
CA THR A 197 2.01 -4.24 -11.31
C THR A 197 3.28 -4.07 -10.51
#